data_AF-A0AA43QCK8-F1
#
_entry.id   AF-A0AA43QCK8-F1
#
_cell.length_a   1.000
_cell.length_b   1.000
_cell.length_c   1.000
_cell.angle_alpha   90.00
_cell.angle_beta   90.00
_cell.angle_gamma   90.00
#
_symmetry.space_group_name_H-M   'P 1'
#
loop_
_entity.id
_entity.type
_entity.pdbx_description
1 polymer ?
#
loop_
_entity_poly.entity_id
_entity_poly.type
_entity_poly.pdbx_seq_one_letter_code
_entity_poly.pdbx_strand_id
1 'polypeptide(L)' 'MTTVTFDTLELAGRLKAAGFAPEQAEAVVRVVVEAQTSMVTPDYLDASLSENKVDLIKWIAGMLLAQAGLVAALVKLF' A
#
# COMPACT_ATOMS: atom_id res chain seq x y z
N MET A 1 1.80 13.01 6.78
CA MET A 1 3.19 12.55 6.54
C MET A 1 4.14 13.73 6.61
N THR A 2 5.19 13.66 7.41
CA THR A 2 6.31 14.62 7.32
C THR A 2 7.12 14.26 6.07
N THR A 3 7.04 15.09 5.03
CA THR A 3 7.88 14.95 3.84
C THR A 3 9.33 15.18 4.23
N VAL A 4 10.16 14.14 4.23
CA VAL A 4 11.61 14.27 4.41
C VAL A 4 12.22 14.47 3.03
N THR A 5 12.67 15.69 2.74
CA THR A 5 13.37 15.99 1.49
C THR A 5 14.74 15.34 1.52
N PHE A 6 14.99 14.38 0.63
CA PHE A 6 16.29 13.73 0.50
C PHE A 6 17.16 14.47 -0.52
N ASP A 7 18.21 15.13 -0.05
CA ASP A 7 19.22 15.72 -0.92
C ASP A 7 20.21 14.62 -1.36
N THR A 8 20.07 14.17 -2.60
CA THR A 8 20.90 13.12 -3.19
C THR A 8 22.36 13.55 -3.33
N LEU A 9 22.61 14.85 -3.52
CA LEU A 9 23.95 15.41 -3.67
C LEU A 9 24.65 15.50 -2.32
N GLU A 10 23.93 15.96 -1.28
CA GLU A 10 24.46 16.00 0.09
C GLU A 10 24.78 14.58 0.59
N LEU A 11 23.90 13.61 0.35
CA LEU A 11 24.14 12.21 0.72
C LEU A 11 25.36 11.62 0.00
N ALA A 12 25.47 11.82 -1.31
CA ALA A 12 26.63 11.38 -2.08
C ALA A 12 27.93 12.00 -1.55
N GLY A 13 27.89 13.29 -1.21
CA GLY A 13 29.01 14.02 -0.61
C GLY A 13 29.44 13.42 0.73
N ARG A 14 28.48 13.10 1.61
CA ARG A 14 28.75 12.45 2.90
C ARG A 14 29.35 11.05 2.75
N LEU A 15 28.86 10.26 1.78
CA LEU A 15 29.40 8.93 1.49
C LEU A 15 30.84 9.00 0.98
N LYS A 16 31.14 9.93 0.07
CA LYS A 16 32.50 10.19 -0.41
C LYS A 16 33.42 10.62 0.73
N ALA A 17 32.95 11.52 1.60
CA ALA A 17 33.69 11.94 2.80
C ALA A 17 33.94 10.79 3.80
N ALA A 18 33.06 9.79 3.83
CA ALA A 18 33.23 8.57 4.61
C ALA A 18 34.15 7.52 3.96
N GLY A 19 34.77 7.83 2.81
CA GLY A 19 35.73 6.97 2.12
C GLY A 19 35.14 6.07 1.04
N PHE A 20 33.88 6.26 0.65
CA PHE A 20 33.29 5.53 -0.47
C PHE A 20 33.86 6.05 -1.80
N ALA A 21 34.17 5.13 -2.72
CA ALA A 21 34.47 5.51 -4.10
C ALA A 21 33.25 6.22 -4.73
N PRO A 22 33.44 7.14 -5.68
CA PRO A 22 32.34 7.91 -6.27
C PRO A 22 31.19 7.04 -6.80
N GLU A 23 31.53 5.94 -7.46
CA GLU A 23 30.58 4.99 -8.04
C GLU A 23 29.79 4.25 -6.95
N GLN A 24 30.42 3.95 -5.82
CA GLN A 24 29.75 3.32 -4.67
C GLN A 24 28.80 4.29 -3.97
N ALA A 25 29.22 5.55 -3.80
CA ALA A 25 28.37 6.58 -3.21
C ALA A 25 27.09 6.79 -4.03
N GLU A 26 27.23 6.84 -5.35
CA GLU A 26 26.09 6.96 -6.28
C GLU A 26 25.19 5.73 -6.27
N ALA A 27 25.76 4.53 -6.19
CA ALA A 27 24.99 3.29 -6.09
C ALA A 27 24.15 3.25 -4.81
N VAL A 28 24.73 3.62 -3.66
CA VAL A 28 24.02 3.68 -2.38
C VAL A 28 22.89 4.72 -2.42
N VAL A 29 23.16 5.92 -2.96
CA VAL A 29 22.15 6.97 -3.12
C VAL A 29 20.99 6.48 -3.98
N ARG A 30 21.28 5.79 -5.09
CA ARG A 30 20.25 5.25 -5.98
C ARG A 30 19.35 4.24 -5.28
N VAL A 31 19.91 3.29 -4.56
CA VAL A 31 19.14 2.29 -3.80
C VAL A 31 18.24 2.95 -2.75
N VAL A 32 18.74 3.97 -2.05
CA VAL A 32 17.94 4.69 -1.05
C VAL A 32 16.77 5.45 -1.70
N VAL A 33 17.00 6.12 -2.83
CA VAL A 33 15.93 6.82 -3.56
C VAL A 33 14.88 5.83 -4.09
N GLU A 34 15.32 4.71 -4.65
CA GLU A 34 14.44 3.67 -5.18
C GLU A 34 13.59 3.01 -4.07
N ALA A 35 14.22 2.70 -2.94
CA ALA A 35 13.52 2.17 -1.77
C ALA A 35 12.45 3.12 -1.25
N GLN A 36 12.68 4.44 -1.27
CA GLN A 36 11.67 5.42 -0.86
C GLN A 36 10.57 5.62 -1.88
N THR A 37 10.87 5.51 -3.17
CA THR A 37 9.89 5.66 -4.25
C THR A 37 8.95 4.46 -4.34
N SER A 38 9.43 3.26 -3.97
CA SER A 38 8.64 2.03 -3.95
C SER A 38 7.84 1.82 -2.65
N MET A 39 7.83 2.78 -1.71
CA MET A 39 7.04 2.64 -0.48
C MET A 39 5.56 2.91 -0.77
N VAL A 40 4.73 1.89 -0.57
CA VAL A 40 3.28 2.07 -0.45
C VAL A 40 3.02 2.87 0.82
N THR A 41 2.40 4.05 0.69
CA THR A 41 2.04 4.85 1.86
C THR A 41 0.94 4.15 2.66
N PRO A 42 0.95 4.26 4.01
CA PRO A 42 -0.13 3.74 4.84
C PRO A 42 -1.50 4.23 4.38
N ASP A 43 -1.59 5.49 3.96
CA ASP A 43 -2.83 6.10 3.46
C ASP A 43 -3.33 5.43 2.17
N TYR A 44 -2.44 5.09 1.24
CA TYR A 44 -2.80 4.35 0.02
C TYR A 44 -3.29 2.94 0.36
N LEU A 45 -2.58 2.25 1.24
CA LEU A 45 -2.96 0.90 1.66
C LEU A 45 -4.31 0.90 2.39
N ASP A 46 -4.55 1.87 3.28
CA ASP A 46 -5.81 1.99 4.01
C ASP A 46 -6.98 2.35 3.07
N ALA A 47 -6.75 3.24 2.08
CA ALA A 47 -7.73 3.54 1.05
C ALA A 47 -8.11 2.30 0.23
N SER A 48 -7.14 1.54 -0.29
CA SER A 48 -7.40 0.31 -1.04
C SER A 48 -8.05 -0.78 -0.18
N LEU A 49 -7.68 -0.89 1.10
CA LEU A 49 -8.30 -1.84 2.02
C LEU A 49 -9.75 -1.44 2.35
N SER A 50 -10.03 -0.15 2.53
CA SER A 50 -11.36 0.37 2.81
C SER A 50 -12.31 0.11 1.65
N GLU A 51 -11.88 0.39 0.41
CA GLU A 51 -12.65 0.10 -0.81
C GLU A 51 -13.01 -1.38 -0.91
N ASN A 52 -12.01 -2.26 -0.76
CA ASN A 52 -12.23 -3.72 -0.82
C ASN A 52 -13.13 -4.24 0.31
N LYS A 53 -13.03 -3.68 1.53
CA LYS A 53 -13.92 -4.02 2.64
C LYS A 53 -15.36 -3.65 2.34
N VAL A 54 -15.61 -2.47 1.78
CA VAL A 54 -16.95 -2.00 1.44
C VAL A 54 -17.60 -2.93 0.41
N ASP A 55 -16.86 -3.29 -0.64
CA ASP A 55 -17.40 -4.16 -1.67
C ASP A 55 -17.62 -5.59 -1.18
N LEU A 56 -16.72 -6.11 -0.35
CA LEU A 56 -16.92 -7.40 0.32
C LEU A 56 -18.21 -7.40 1.17
N ILE A 57 -18.44 -6.34 1.96
CA ILE A 57 -19.64 -6.19 2.79
C ILE A 57 -20.91 -6.17 1.92
N LYS A 58 -20.92 -5.45 0.79
CA LYS A 58 -22.06 -5.42 -0.14
C LYS A 58 -22.38 -6.80 -0.70
N TRP A 59 -21.36 -7.55 -1.15
CA TRP A 59 -21.55 -8.89 -1.70
C TRP A 59 -22.06 -9.88 -0.65
N ILE A 60 -21.51 -9.84 0.57
CA ILE A 60 -21.99 -10.68 1.68
C ILE A 60 -23.45 -10.34 2.01
N ALA A 61 -23.80 -9.06 2.12
CA ALA A 61 -25.17 -8.64 2.39
C ALA A 61 -26.14 -9.13 1.31
N GLY A 62 -25.77 -9.01 0.03
CA GLY A 62 -26.56 -9.52 -1.10
C GLY A 62 -26.78 -11.03 -1.04
N MET A 63 -25.73 -11.80 -0.73
CA MET A 63 -25.83 -13.26 -0.58
C MET A 63 -26.73 -13.66 0.59
N LEU A 64 -26.60 -12.99 1.74
CA LEU A 64 -27.45 -13.26 2.90
C LEU A 64 -28.93 -12.98 2.62
N LEU A 65 -29.24 -11.89 1.91
CA LEU A 65 -30.61 -11.59 1.49
C LEU A 65 -31.14 -12.64 0.51
N ALA A 66 -30.31 -13.11 -0.43
CA ALA A 66 -30.69 -14.19 -1.35
C ALA A 66 -30.97 -15.50 -0.60
N GLN A 67 -30.11 -15.87 0.36
CA GLN A 67 -30.31 -17.04 1.21
C GLN A 67 -31.59 -16.93 2.05
N ALA A 68 -31.83 -15.78 2.67
CA ALA A 68 -33.05 -15.55 3.44
C ALA A 68 -34.31 -15.66 2.56
N GLY A 69 -34.28 -15.11 1.34
CA GLY A 69 -35.35 -15.24 0.36
C GLY A 69 -35.60 -16.69 -0.05
N LEU A 70 -34.54 -17.46 -0.31
CA LEU A 70 -34.63 -18.88 -0.63
C LEU A 70 -35.29 -19.67 0.52
N VAL A 71 -34.84 -19.46 1.76
CA VAL A 71 -35.40 -20.12 2.95
C VAL A 71 -36.87 -19.74 3.13
N ALA A 72 -37.24 -18.47 3.00
CA ALA A 72 -38.62 -18.03 3.11
C ALA A 72 -39.53 -18.65 2.04
N ALA A 73 -39.05 -18.78 0.80
CA ALA A 73 -39.78 -19.43 -0.28
C ALA A 73 -39.99 -20.92 0.00
N LEU A 74 -38.95 -21.62 0.48
CA LEU A 74 -39.04 -23.03 0.86
C LEU A 74 -40.04 -23.23 2.02
N VAL A 75 -39.97 -22.41 3.07
CA VAL A 75 -40.91 -22.46 4.21
C VAL A 75 -42.36 -22.24 3.79
N LYS A 76 -42.61 -21.43 2.75
CA LYS A 76 -43.97 -21.17 2.26
C LYS A 76 -44.50 -22.25 1.30
N LEU A 77 -43.62 -23.09 0.75
CA LEU A 77 -43.96 -24.14 -0.21
C LEU A 77 -44.30 -25.48 0.47
N PHE A 78 -43.80 -25.70 1.69
CA PHE A 78 -44.11 -26.85 2.55
C PHE A 78 -45.14 -26.46 3.62
#